data_AF-A0A2P5HG08-F1
#
_entry.id   AF-A0A2P5HG08-F1
#
_cell.length_a   1.000
_cell.length_b   1.000
_cell.length_c   1.000
_cell.angle_alpha   90.00
_cell.angle_beta   90.00
_cell.angle_gamma   90.00
#
_symmetry.space_group_name_H-M   'P 1'
#
loop_
_entity.id
_entity.type
_entity.pdbx_description
1 polymer ?
#
loop_
_entity_poly.entity_id
_entity_poly.type
_entity_poly.pdbx_seq_one_letter_code
_entity_poly.pdbx_strand_id
1 'polypeptide(L)'
;MTSITIRSTPVVVEWLETGSQQTCCLAHSDSSPVSLALFADPISCTAFLRVRAMLDLEDTCEQTAFYTMIPPEHITSLTVQPCRVPEVSSSPLSGLPALGLHLSMSEPATIVGPAAASSSSPKPKTAADSRLLASLGLLGRLHSLVLYIKEDAFPESTPQVLSNISNFKSSPKHADLKCLYEGRGGWPVSRPALETLVQATNSTTDSPPAYNDTKVETQLGSNLRKRQRRGEELESKDSPEAGGSSSVVDRLVGIVGRLEARLAHMETELQQVKARAVEHTESLQELQDAHDKATDELDDLSAHVDDYVVIKMDDYMDFVKVALEEFVEDKLVDVEDRVMDRVRTATISLSLDE
;
A
#
# COMPACT_ATOMS: atom_id res chain seq x y z
N MET A 1 -5.25 -20.49 17.73
CA MET A 1 -4.19 -20.08 16.78
C MET A 1 -4.03 -18.58 16.92
N THR A 2 -2.80 -18.08 17.04
CA THR A 2 -2.52 -16.64 17.18
C THR A 2 -2.51 -15.96 15.81
N SER A 3 -2.98 -14.72 15.75
CA SER A 3 -2.83 -13.91 14.54
C SER A 3 -1.36 -13.56 14.29
N ILE A 4 -1.00 -13.37 13.02
CA ILE A 4 0.34 -12.98 12.59
C ILE A 4 0.24 -11.56 12.07
N THR A 5 1.17 -10.71 12.51
CA THR A 5 1.24 -9.32 12.05
C THR A 5 2.70 -8.94 11.84
N ILE A 6 3.03 -8.58 10.60
CA ILE A 6 4.34 -8.11 10.17
C ILE A 6 4.14 -6.72 9.59
N ARG A 7 4.84 -5.73 10.15
CA ARG A 7 4.66 -4.33 9.81
C ARG A 7 5.93 -3.77 9.22
N SER A 8 5.86 -3.33 7.97
CA SER A 8 6.91 -2.56 7.28
C SER A 8 8.30 -3.20 7.37
N THR A 9 8.38 -4.53 7.32
CA THR A 9 9.65 -5.26 7.43
C THR A 9 10.40 -5.21 6.10
N PRO A 10 11.70 -4.91 6.05
CA PRO A 10 12.48 -4.96 4.81
C PRO A 10 12.33 -6.31 4.10
N VAL A 11 12.17 -6.28 2.78
CA VAL A 11 11.92 -7.48 1.96
C VAL A 11 12.71 -7.43 0.66
N VAL A 12 13.15 -8.60 0.19
CA VAL A 12 13.64 -8.78 -1.18
C VAL A 12 12.60 -9.59 -1.94
N VAL A 13 12.16 -9.09 -3.08
CA VAL A 13 11.23 -9.76 -3.98
C VAL A 13 12.02 -10.31 -5.16
N GLU A 14 11.93 -11.61 -5.42
CA GLU A 14 12.55 -12.26 -6.57
C GLU A 14 11.48 -12.85 -7.48
N TRP A 15 11.73 -12.80 -8.79
CA TRP A 15 10.91 -13.45 -9.79
C TRP A 15 11.71 -13.88 -11.01
N LEU A 16 11.12 -14.78 -11.79
CA LEU A 16 11.60 -15.13 -13.11
C LEU A 16 10.92 -14.23 -14.14
N GLU A 17 11.70 -13.56 -14.97
CA GLU A 17 11.16 -12.72 -16.03
C GLU A 17 10.57 -13.58 -17.17
N THR A 18 9.37 -13.21 -17.64
CA THR A 18 8.65 -14.00 -18.65
C THR A 18 9.44 -14.04 -19.96
N GLY A 19 9.93 -15.23 -20.32
CA GLY A 19 10.67 -15.46 -21.57
C GLY A 19 12.19 -15.41 -21.44
N SER A 20 12.71 -14.97 -20.30
CA SER A 20 14.13 -15.11 -19.96
C SER A 20 14.28 -16.15 -18.84
N GLN A 21 15.42 -16.86 -18.79
CA GLN A 21 15.79 -17.65 -17.60
C GLN A 21 16.45 -16.77 -16.53
N GLN A 22 16.32 -15.45 -16.66
CA GLN A 22 16.98 -14.50 -15.78
C GLN A 22 16.11 -14.27 -14.55
N THR A 23 16.74 -14.39 -13.38
CA THR A 23 16.14 -13.98 -12.12
C THR A 23 16.26 -12.47 -11.98
N CYS A 24 15.13 -11.83 -11.75
CA CYS A 24 15.03 -10.41 -11.45
C CYS A 24 14.76 -10.26 -9.96
N CYS A 25 15.32 -9.22 -9.35
CA CYS A 25 15.13 -8.94 -7.94
C CYS A 25 14.80 -7.46 -7.71
N LEU A 26 13.95 -7.24 -6.72
CA LEU A 26 13.62 -5.94 -6.16
C LEU A 26 14.00 -5.98 -4.69
N ALA A 27 15.05 -5.27 -4.32
CA ALA A 27 15.58 -5.27 -2.96
C ALA A 27 15.50 -3.89 -2.32
N HIS A 28 15.42 -3.87 -1.00
CA HIS A 28 15.55 -2.67 -0.19
C HIS A 28 16.91 -1.99 -0.43
N SER A 29 16.90 -0.70 -0.75
CA SER A 29 18.08 0.18 -0.76
C SER A 29 17.82 1.42 0.09
N ASP A 30 18.88 2.09 0.53
CA ASP A 30 18.78 3.33 1.34
C ASP A 30 17.99 4.44 0.62
N SER A 31 18.08 4.50 -0.71
CA SER A 31 17.36 5.49 -1.53
C SER A 31 15.89 5.13 -1.78
N SER A 32 15.57 3.84 -1.76
CA SER A 32 14.30 3.32 -2.26
C SER A 32 13.86 2.13 -1.41
N PRO A 33 13.39 2.40 -0.18
CA PRO A 33 13.07 1.33 0.76
C PRO A 33 11.88 0.50 0.26
N VAL A 34 12.11 -0.82 0.20
CA VAL A 34 11.09 -1.83 -0.08
C VAL A 34 10.77 -2.55 1.23
N SER A 35 9.50 -2.65 1.57
CA SER A 35 9.02 -3.24 2.82
C SER A 35 7.78 -4.09 2.60
N LEU A 36 7.58 -5.08 3.46
CA LEU A 36 6.43 -5.97 3.48
C LEU A 36 5.53 -5.64 4.68
N ALA A 37 4.23 -5.62 4.42
CA ALA A 37 3.21 -5.74 5.45
C ALA A 37 2.40 -7.01 5.19
N LEU A 38 2.30 -7.86 6.21
CA LEU A 38 1.56 -9.11 6.19
C LEU A 38 0.69 -9.18 7.43
N PHE A 39 -0.56 -9.58 7.25
CA PHE A 39 -1.46 -9.93 8.34
C PHE A 39 -2.19 -11.21 7.97
N ALA A 40 -2.34 -12.10 8.95
CA ALA A 40 -3.18 -13.28 8.84
C ALA A 40 -3.84 -13.54 10.19
N ASP A 41 -5.16 -13.62 10.19
CA ASP A 41 -5.95 -14.00 11.36
C ASP A 41 -6.71 -15.29 11.06
N PRO A 42 -6.26 -16.44 11.61
CA PRO A 42 -6.92 -17.73 11.44
C PRO A 42 -8.34 -17.79 12.01
N ILE A 43 -8.68 -16.90 12.96
CA ILE A 43 -10.00 -16.93 13.62
C ILE A 43 -11.06 -16.33 12.69
N SER A 44 -10.77 -15.16 12.11
CA SER A 44 -11.65 -14.53 11.12
C SER A 44 -11.48 -15.07 9.69
N CYS A 45 -10.47 -15.93 9.46
CA CYS A 45 -10.04 -16.37 8.13
C CYS A 45 -9.77 -15.16 7.21
N THR A 46 -9.14 -14.11 7.74
CA THR A 46 -8.80 -12.91 6.96
C THR A 46 -7.30 -12.67 6.88
N ALA A 47 -6.82 -12.26 5.72
CA ALA A 47 -5.41 -11.94 5.50
C ALA A 47 -5.24 -10.74 4.57
N PHE A 48 -4.04 -10.16 4.58
CA PHE A 48 -3.57 -9.33 3.48
C PHE A 48 -2.05 -9.46 3.34
N LEU A 49 -1.57 -9.28 2.12
CA LEU A 49 -0.16 -9.25 1.79
C LEU A 49 0.09 -8.02 0.91
N ARG A 50 1.01 -7.15 1.34
CA ARG A 50 1.28 -5.89 0.67
C ARG A 50 2.77 -5.57 0.68
N VAL A 51 3.37 -5.45 -0.50
CA VAL A 51 4.72 -4.91 -0.67
C VAL A 51 4.60 -3.40 -0.90
N ARG A 52 5.34 -2.61 -0.14
CA ARG A 52 5.42 -1.15 -0.25
C ARG A 52 6.80 -0.77 -0.79
N ALA A 53 6.83 0.03 -1.83
CA ALA A 53 8.04 0.63 -2.39
C ALA A 53 7.92 2.15 -2.33
N MET A 54 8.95 2.83 -1.86
CA MET A 54 9.00 4.31 -1.82
C MET A 54 9.75 4.83 -3.04
N LEU A 55 9.17 5.83 -3.71
CA LEU A 55 9.65 6.40 -4.96
C LEU A 55 9.67 7.93 -4.88
N ASP A 56 10.76 8.55 -5.35
CA ASP A 56 10.78 10.00 -5.57
C ASP A 56 10.17 10.33 -6.94
N LEU A 57 9.13 11.18 -6.95
CA LEU A 57 8.48 11.66 -8.18
C LEU A 57 8.85 13.14 -8.42
N GLU A 58 8.86 13.57 -9.69
CA GLU A 58 9.20 14.96 -10.06
C GLU A 58 8.25 16.00 -9.46
N ASP A 59 6.96 15.66 -9.38
CA ASP A 59 5.89 16.58 -8.97
C ASP A 59 5.65 16.60 -7.45
N THR A 60 6.42 15.84 -6.67
CA THR A 60 6.27 15.73 -5.22
C THR A 60 7.58 15.97 -4.48
N CYS A 61 7.54 16.78 -3.42
CA CYS A 61 8.70 16.98 -2.56
C CYS A 61 9.00 15.77 -1.66
N GLU A 62 8.02 14.91 -1.45
CA GLU A 62 8.09 13.75 -0.56
C GLU A 62 8.10 12.44 -1.33
N GLN A 63 8.70 11.41 -0.73
CA GLN A 63 8.66 10.06 -1.26
C GLN A 63 7.22 9.54 -1.29
N THR A 64 6.79 9.13 -2.48
CA THR A 64 5.47 8.56 -2.71
C THR A 64 5.53 7.05 -2.56
N ALA A 65 4.69 6.50 -1.69
CA ALA A 65 4.55 5.04 -1.56
C ALA A 65 3.76 4.46 -2.74
N PHE A 66 4.24 3.39 -3.33
CA PHE A 66 3.47 2.51 -4.22
C PHE A 66 3.30 1.16 -3.54
N TYR A 67 2.13 0.56 -3.72
CA TYR A 67 1.77 -0.70 -3.09
C TYR A 67 1.53 -1.77 -4.13
N THR A 68 2.19 -2.92 -3.99
CA THR A 68 1.81 -4.15 -4.69
C THR A 68 0.94 -4.96 -3.73
N MET A 69 -0.36 -4.97 -3.99
CA MET A 69 -1.35 -5.69 -3.19
C MET A 69 -1.54 -7.08 -3.78
N ILE A 70 -1.39 -8.10 -2.92
CA ILE A 70 -1.59 -9.50 -3.26
C ILE A 70 -2.75 -10.00 -2.40
N PRO A 71 -3.97 -10.05 -2.97
CA PRO A 71 -5.13 -10.58 -2.25
C PRO A 71 -4.94 -12.08 -1.95
N PRO A 72 -5.29 -12.57 -0.76
CA PRO A 72 -5.13 -13.99 -0.42
C PRO A 72 -5.96 -14.90 -1.34
N GLU A 73 -7.13 -14.44 -1.81
CA GLU A 73 -7.93 -15.14 -2.82
C GLU A 73 -7.23 -15.35 -4.17
N HIS A 74 -6.18 -14.59 -4.47
CA HIS A 74 -5.38 -14.78 -5.68
C HIS A 74 -4.28 -15.82 -5.48
N ILE A 75 -3.96 -16.22 -4.25
CA ILE A 75 -2.85 -17.14 -3.94
C ILE A 75 -3.35 -18.59 -4.07
N THR A 76 -2.81 -19.30 -5.05
CA THR A 76 -3.10 -20.73 -5.28
C THR A 76 -2.28 -21.64 -4.39
N SER A 77 -1.01 -21.29 -4.16
CA SER A 77 -0.14 -21.99 -3.22
C SER A 77 0.85 -21.03 -2.59
N LEU A 78 1.08 -21.18 -1.28
CA LEU A 78 2.14 -20.50 -0.56
C LEU A 78 2.97 -21.53 0.19
N THR A 79 4.27 -21.56 -0.07
CA THR A 79 5.22 -22.40 0.68
C THR A 79 6.24 -21.53 1.39
N VAL A 80 6.48 -21.83 2.67
CA VAL A 80 7.47 -21.15 3.50
C VAL A 80 8.68 -22.05 3.64
N GLN A 81 9.86 -21.57 3.26
CA GLN A 81 11.10 -22.34 3.33
C GLN A 81 12.23 -21.50 3.95
N PRO A 82 12.96 -22.05 4.94
CA PRO A 82 14.24 -21.46 5.39
C PRO A 82 15.25 -21.44 4.25
N CYS A 83 15.85 -20.28 4.02
CA CYS A 83 16.79 -20.05 2.93
C CYS A 83 17.79 -18.93 3.30
N ARG A 84 18.61 -18.53 2.33
CA ARG A 84 19.44 -17.32 2.42
C ARG A 84 18.96 -16.34 1.38
N VAL A 85 18.98 -15.05 1.72
CA VAL A 85 18.65 -13.99 0.78
C VAL A 85 19.68 -14.01 -0.37
N PRO A 86 19.23 -13.95 -1.64
CA PRO A 86 20.12 -13.83 -2.79
C PRO A 86 21.12 -12.68 -2.62
N GLU A 87 22.34 -12.84 -3.14
CA GLU A 87 23.34 -11.77 -3.12
C GLU A 87 22.93 -10.66 -4.10
N VAL A 88 22.21 -9.65 -3.59
CA VAL A 88 21.83 -8.45 -4.34
C VAL A 88 22.76 -7.31 -3.91
N SER A 89 23.41 -6.66 -4.88
CA SER A 89 24.55 -5.76 -4.68
C SER A 89 24.28 -4.47 -3.88
N SER A 90 23.11 -4.32 -3.27
CA SER A 90 22.72 -3.11 -2.52
C SER A 90 21.80 -3.39 -1.33
N SER A 91 21.49 -4.66 -1.02
CA SER A 91 20.55 -4.98 0.06
C SER A 91 21.28 -5.23 1.37
N PRO A 92 20.83 -4.62 2.49
CA PRO A 92 21.34 -4.97 3.83
C PRO A 92 20.97 -6.40 4.24
N LEU A 93 20.04 -7.06 3.52
CA LEU A 93 19.60 -8.42 3.78
C LEU A 93 20.45 -9.49 3.10
N SER A 94 21.32 -9.12 2.15
CA SER A 94 22.07 -10.06 1.32
C SER A 94 22.88 -11.07 2.16
N GLY A 95 22.71 -12.36 1.89
CA GLY A 95 23.42 -13.45 2.56
C GLY A 95 22.95 -13.79 3.99
N LEU A 96 22.00 -13.03 4.56
CA LEU A 96 21.46 -13.33 5.88
C LEU A 96 20.49 -14.54 5.84
N PRO A 97 20.36 -15.28 6.96
CA PRO A 97 19.29 -16.25 7.14
C PRO A 97 17.92 -15.59 6.99
N ALA A 98 17.06 -16.20 6.17
CA ALA A 98 15.76 -15.65 5.82
C ALA A 98 14.73 -16.77 5.65
N LEU A 99 13.47 -16.38 5.74
CA LEU A 99 12.34 -17.19 5.29
C LEU A 99 11.93 -16.72 3.89
N GLY A 100 11.92 -17.65 2.95
CA GLY A 100 11.41 -17.46 1.60
C GLY A 100 9.94 -17.85 1.55
N LEU A 101 9.09 -16.88 1.24
CA LEU A 101 7.67 -17.13 0.92
C LEU A 101 7.59 -17.30 -0.60
N HIS A 102 7.36 -18.51 -1.08
CA HIS A 102 7.15 -18.77 -2.50
C HIS A 102 5.65 -18.72 -2.79
N LEU A 103 5.23 -17.77 -3.60
CA LEU A 103 3.84 -17.55 -3.97
C LEU A 103 3.62 -18.01 -5.39
N SER A 104 2.56 -18.80 -5.60
CA SER A 104 1.93 -19.04 -6.89
C SER A 104 0.51 -18.47 -6.85
N MET A 105 0.10 -17.74 -7.88
CA MET A 105 -1.13 -16.97 -7.91
C MET A 105 -1.96 -17.31 -9.15
N SER A 106 -3.29 -17.36 -9.01
CA SER A 106 -4.24 -17.51 -10.12
C SER A 106 -4.44 -16.22 -10.88
N GLU A 107 -4.35 -15.10 -10.18
CA GLU A 107 -4.42 -13.75 -10.73
C GLU A 107 -3.20 -12.95 -10.28
N PRO A 108 -2.65 -12.07 -11.13
CA PRO A 108 -1.48 -11.30 -10.78
C PRO A 108 -1.79 -10.23 -9.71
N ALA A 109 -0.74 -9.72 -9.09
CA ALA A 109 -0.85 -8.68 -8.07
C ALA A 109 -1.36 -7.34 -8.65
N THR A 110 -2.04 -6.55 -7.82
CA THR A 110 -2.53 -5.22 -8.19
C THR A 110 -1.58 -4.15 -7.67
N ILE A 111 -1.08 -3.29 -8.56
CA ILE A 111 -0.25 -2.15 -8.17
C ILE A 111 -1.18 -0.96 -7.92
N VAL A 112 -1.03 -0.35 -6.75
CA VAL A 112 -1.81 0.80 -6.31
C VAL A 112 -0.87 1.97 -6.06
N GLY A 113 -1.15 3.09 -6.72
CA GLY A 113 -0.49 4.37 -6.54
C GLY A 113 -1.44 5.40 -5.90
N PRO A 114 -0.97 6.62 -5.62
CA PRO A 114 -1.83 7.70 -5.13
C PRO A 114 -2.87 8.08 -6.18
N ALA A 115 -4.09 8.42 -5.75
CA ALA A 115 -5.16 8.85 -6.67
C ALA A 115 -4.78 10.10 -7.50
N ALA A 116 -3.91 10.97 -6.99
CA ALA A 116 -3.38 12.12 -7.73
C ALA A 116 -2.60 11.70 -9.00
N ALA A 117 -2.01 10.50 -9.03
CA ALA A 117 -1.32 9.95 -10.20
C ALA A 117 -2.28 9.30 -11.22
N SER A 118 -3.60 9.41 -11.03
CA SER A 118 -4.58 8.92 -12.02
C SER A 118 -4.68 9.79 -13.27
N SER A 119 -4.38 11.10 -13.16
CA SER A 119 -4.51 12.07 -14.24
C SER A 119 -3.23 12.25 -15.06
N SER A 120 -2.07 12.01 -14.46
CA SER A 120 -0.76 12.05 -15.12
C SER A 120 0.03 10.78 -14.83
N SER A 121 0.72 10.24 -15.84
CA SER A 121 1.64 9.13 -15.63
C SER A 121 2.71 9.57 -14.60
N PRO A 122 2.94 8.80 -13.52
CA PRO A 122 3.94 9.17 -12.52
C PRO A 122 5.31 9.31 -13.17
N LYS A 123 5.97 10.45 -12.95
CA LYS A 123 7.30 10.75 -13.48
C LYS A 123 8.35 10.56 -12.38
N PRO A 124 9.16 9.50 -12.46
CA PRO A 124 10.23 9.25 -11.49
C PRO A 124 11.28 10.35 -11.56
N LYS A 125 11.77 10.81 -10.41
CA LYS A 125 12.78 11.87 -10.32
C LYS A 125 14.18 11.37 -10.69
N THR A 126 14.47 10.10 -10.42
CA THR A 126 15.78 9.51 -10.72
C THR A 126 15.67 8.27 -11.62
N ALA A 127 16.77 7.89 -12.27
CA ALA A 127 16.84 6.66 -13.05
C ALA A 127 16.71 5.39 -12.17
N ALA A 128 17.03 5.47 -10.88
CA ALA A 128 16.78 4.38 -9.93
C ALA A 128 15.28 4.22 -9.68
N ASP A 129 14.56 5.32 -9.44
CA ASP A 129 13.11 5.32 -9.26
C ASP A 129 12.39 4.84 -10.53
N SER A 130 12.88 5.21 -11.71
CA SER A 130 12.34 4.73 -12.98
C SER A 130 12.47 3.21 -13.13
N ARG A 131 13.64 2.64 -12.79
CA ARG A 131 13.84 1.17 -12.79
C ARG A 131 13.00 0.47 -11.73
N LEU A 132 12.83 1.09 -10.56
CA LEU A 132 11.97 0.58 -9.50
C LEU A 132 10.50 0.55 -9.96
N LEU A 133 10.00 1.64 -10.53
CA LEU A 133 8.64 1.72 -11.05
C LEU A 133 8.40 0.73 -12.19
N ALA A 134 9.37 0.55 -13.09
CA ALA A 134 9.34 -0.49 -14.12
C ALA A 134 9.29 -1.90 -13.52
N SER A 135 10.10 -2.16 -12.48
CA SER A 135 10.11 -3.44 -11.75
C SER A 135 8.78 -3.73 -11.07
N LEU A 136 8.16 -2.72 -10.43
CA LEU A 136 6.80 -2.84 -9.89
C LEU A 136 5.81 -3.18 -11.00
N GLY A 137 5.90 -2.52 -12.16
CA GLY A 137 5.08 -2.82 -13.33
C GLY A 137 5.19 -4.26 -13.82
N LEU A 138 6.40 -4.83 -13.79
CA LEU A 138 6.62 -6.25 -14.07
C LEU A 138 5.98 -7.13 -13.00
N LEU A 139 6.14 -6.80 -11.71
CA LEU A 139 5.54 -7.56 -10.60
C LEU A 139 4.02 -7.68 -10.72
N GLY A 140 3.32 -6.63 -11.16
CA GLY A 140 1.87 -6.65 -11.40
C GLY A 140 1.40 -7.54 -12.56
N ARG A 141 2.32 -8.26 -13.23
CA ARG A 141 2.03 -9.21 -14.31
C ARG A 141 2.37 -10.66 -13.93
N LEU A 142 3.08 -10.85 -12.82
CA LEU A 142 3.59 -12.16 -12.43
C LEU A 142 2.53 -12.97 -11.72
N HIS A 143 2.61 -14.28 -11.93
CA HIS A 143 1.82 -15.29 -11.21
C HIS A 143 2.69 -16.06 -10.20
N SER A 144 4.01 -15.86 -10.22
CA SER A 144 4.93 -16.52 -9.29
C SER A 144 6.01 -15.53 -8.85
N LEU A 145 6.25 -15.47 -7.55
CA LEU A 145 7.32 -14.66 -6.96
C LEU A 145 7.78 -15.25 -5.62
N VAL A 146 8.95 -14.85 -5.17
CA VAL A 146 9.51 -15.22 -3.86
C VAL A 146 9.74 -13.97 -3.03
N LEU A 147 9.26 -13.96 -1.79
CA LEU A 147 9.52 -12.88 -0.83
C LEU A 147 10.50 -13.39 0.22
N TYR A 148 11.69 -12.78 0.29
CA TYR A 148 12.69 -13.06 1.30
C TYR A 148 12.62 -12.05 2.43
N ILE A 149 12.45 -12.54 3.63
CA ILE A 149 12.30 -11.74 4.85
C ILE A 149 13.21 -12.36 5.91
N LYS A 150 13.82 -11.53 6.76
CA LYS A 150 14.70 -12.01 7.83
C LYS A 150 13.97 -12.98 8.76
N GLU A 151 14.63 -14.07 9.15
CA GLU A 151 14.01 -15.16 9.91
C GLU A 151 13.46 -14.71 11.28
N ASP A 152 14.15 -13.77 11.94
CA ASP A 152 13.75 -13.20 13.24
C ASP A 152 12.52 -12.28 13.18
N ALA A 153 12.07 -11.89 11.98
CA ALA A 153 10.87 -11.09 11.81
C ALA A 153 9.56 -11.89 11.98
N PHE A 154 9.66 -13.22 12.06
CA PHE A 154 8.52 -14.12 12.12
C PHE A 154 8.38 -14.81 13.48
N PRO A 155 7.17 -14.86 14.07
CA PRO A 155 6.86 -15.78 15.15
C PRO A 155 7.07 -17.25 14.72
N GLU A 156 7.43 -18.14 15.65
CA GLU A 156 7.67 -19.57 15.34
C GLU A 156 6.43 -20.27 14.74
N SER A 157 5.22 -19.79 15.06
CA SER A 157 3.95 -20.33 14.54
C SER A 157 3.63 -19.92 13.10
N THR A 158 4.46 -19.07 12.48
CA THR A 158 4.17 -18.48 11.17
C THR A 158 3.95 -19.50 10.05
N PRO A 159 4.86 -20.47 9.83
CA PRO A 159 4.76 -21.35 8.66
C PRO A 159 3.42 -22.10 8.59
N GLN A 160 2.89 -22.52 9.74
CA GLN A 160 1.64 -23.28 9.83
C GLN A 160 0.39 -22.45 9.52
N VAL A 161 0.39 -21.16 9.87
CA VAL A 161 -0.73 -20.27 9.53
C VAL A 161 -0.67 -19.91 8.05
N LEU A 162 0.52 -19.56 7.54
CA LEU A 162 0.69 -19.14 6.15
C LEU A 162 0.43 -20.25 5.14
N SER A 163 0.68 -21.52 5.49
CA SER A 163 0.36 -22.65 4.62
C SER A 163 -1.14 -22.77 4.31
N ASN A 164 -2.00 -22.14 5.11
CA ASN A 164 -3.45 -22.14 4.93
C ASN A 164 -3.99 -20.81 4.35
N ILE A 165 -3.13 -19.87 3.95
CA ILE A 165 -3.55 -18.51 3.55
C ILE A 165 -4.48 -18.49 2.32
N SER A 166 -4.42 -19.50 1.46
CA SER A 166 -5.29 -19.62 0.29
C SER A 166 -6.77 -19.80 0.65
N ASN A 167 -7.07 -20.19 1.90
CA ASN A 167 -8.44 -20.30 2.42
C ASN A 167 -8.93 -19.00 3.05
N PHE A 168 -8.11 -17.95 3.07
CA PHE A 168 -8.42 -16.70 3.73
C PHE A 168 -9.00 -15.72 2.72
N LYS A 169 -9.76 -14.75 3.23
CA LYS A 169 -10.31 -13.64 2.45
C LYS A 169 -9.54 -12.35 2.73
N SER A 170 -9.49 -11.46 1.76
CA SER A 170 -9.03 -10.09 1.97
C SER A 170 -9.70 -9.45 3.19
N SER A 171 -8.90 -8.93 4.12
CA SER A 171 -9.41 -8.14 5.24
C SER A 171 -10.02 -6.82 4.73
N PRO A 172 -11.29 -6.48 5.03
CA PRO A 172 -11.95 -5.29 4.50
C PRO A 172 -11.23 -3.99 4.89
N LYS A 173 -10.63 -3.95 6.09
CA LYS A 173 -9.86 -2.81 6.59
C LYS A 173 -8.61 -2.52 5.75
N HIS A 174 -8.01 -3.55 5.17
CA HIS A 174 -6.75 -3.43 4.44
C HIS A 174 -6.93 -3.47 2.92
N ALA A 175 -8.07 -3.98 2.45
CA ALA A 175 -8.47 -3.95 1.05
C ALA A 175 -9.10 -2.60 0.63
N ASP A 176 -9.56 -1.78 1.58
CA ASP A 176 -10.14 -0.48 1.26
C ASP A 176 -9.07 0.50 0.75
N LEU A 177 -9.07 0.70 -0.56
CA LEU A 177 -8.19 1.65 -1.23
C LEU A 177 -8.42 3.09 -0.74
N LYS A 178 -9.62 3.43 -0.25
CA LYS A 178 -9.95 4.79 0.22
C LYS A 178 -9.12 5.21 1.44
N CYS A 179 -8.74 4.26 2.28
CA CYS A 179 -7.93 4.51 3.48
C CYS A 179 -6.43 4.72 3.17
N LEU A 180 -5.99 4.48 1.93
CA LEU A 180 -4.60 4.73 1.53
C LEU A 180 -4.33 6.23 1.36
N TYR A 181 -3.07 6.62 1.48
CA TYR A 181 -2.60 8.00 1.28
C TYR A 181 -3.35 9.02 2.16
N GLU A 182 -3.45 8.73 3.46
CA GLU A 182 -4.08 9.64 4.44
C GLU A 182 -5.56 9.93 4.11
N GLY A 183 -6.27 8.93 3.58
CA GLY A 183 -7.68 9.07 3.19
C GLY A 183 -7.90 9.68 1.80
N ARG A 184 -6.83 10.06 1.06
CA ARG A 184 -6.95 10.54 -0.33
C ARG A 184 -7.30 9.42 -1.32
N GLY A 185 -7.19 8.18 -0.89
CA GLY A 185 -7.48 7.00 -1.70
C GLY A 185 -6.31 6.58 -2.59
N GLY A 186 -6.21 5.28 -2.80
CA GLY A 186 -5.34 4.65 -3.77
C GLY A 186 -6.06 4.44 -5.10
N TRP A 187 -5.31 4.49 -6.19
CA TRP A 187 -5.78 4.19 -7.53
C TRP A 187 -5.00 3.01 -8.11
N PRO A 188 -5.69 1.98 -8.65
CA PRO A 188 -5.01 0.89 -9.33
C PRO A 188 -4.33 1.42 -10.60
N VAL A 189 -3.00 1.28 -10.65
CA VAL A 189 -2.22 1.77 -11.80
C VAL A 189 -2.50 0.85 -12.98
N SER A 190 -3.10 1.40 -14.03
CA SER A 190 -3.48 0.62 -15.21
C SER A 190 -2.24 0.07 -15.92
N ARG A 191 -2.29 -1.22 -16.30
CA ARG A 191 -1.16 -1.93 -16.95
C ARG A 191 -0.56 -1.20 -18.17
N PRO A 192 -1.35 -0.62 -19.10
CA PRO A 192 -0.80 0.08 -20.27
C PRO A 192 0.07 1.29 -19.88
N ALA A 193 -0.25 1.95 -18.76
CA ALA A 193 0.53 3.09 -18.28
C ALA A 193 1.92 2.64 -17.82
N LEU A 194 2.01 1.48 -17.16
CA LEU A 194 3.27 0.89 -16.72
C LEU A 194 4.08 0.33 -17.89
N GLU A 195 3.43 -0.26 -18.89
CA GLU A 195 4.11 -0.77 -20.10
C GLU A 195 4.82 0.32 -20.89
N THR A 196 4.19 1.50 -20.99
CA THR A 196 4.78 2.66 -21.69
C THR A 196 6.08 3.10 -21.01
N LEU A 197 6.16 2.99 -19.69
CA LEU A 197 7.38 3.31 -18.91
C LEU A 197 8.48 2.26 -19.14
N VAL A 198 8.14 0.97 -19.16
CA VAL A 198 9.10 -0.11 -19.42
C VAL A 198 9.73 0.05 -20.82
N GLN A 199 8.93 0.37 -21.83
CA GLN A 199 9.44 0.59 -23.19
C GLN A 199 10.41 1.78 -23.27
N ALA A 200 10.15 2.86 -22.53
CA ALA A 200 11.03 4.02 -22.48
C ALA A 200 12.40 3.71 -21.85
N THR A 201 12.45 2.80 -20.86
CA THR A 201 13.72 2.42 -20.22
C THR A 201 14.61 1.54 -21.12
N ASN A 202 14.02 0.74 -22.00
CA ASN A 202 14.78 -0.15 -22.88
C ASN A 202 15.33 0.58 -24.13
N SER A 203 14.70 1.69 -24.55
CA SER A 203 15.13 2.44 -25.72
C SER A 203 16.30 3.39 -25.48
N THR A 204 16.71 3.62 -24.23
CA THR A 204 17.80 4.56 -23.91
C THR A 204 19.22 3.98 -24.02
N THR A 205 19.36 2.73 -24.49
CA THR A 205 20.66 2.19 -24.92
C THR A 205 21.02 2.55 -26.37
N ASP A 206 20.31 3.52 -26.95
CA ASP A 206 20.76 4.23 -28.14
C ASP A 206 22.02 5.01 -27.77
N SER A 207 23.14 4.29 -27.84
CA SER A 207 24.46 4.90 -27.94
C SER A 207 24.32 6.05 -28.93
N PRO A 208 24.73 7.29 -28.57
CA PRO A 208 24.69 8.38 -29.53
C PRO A 208 25.34 7.86 -30.82
N PRO A 209 24.73 8.07 -32.00
CA PRO A 209 25.28 7.55 -33.24
C PRO A 209 26.76 7.90 -33.24
N ALA A 210 27.62 6.88 -33.30
CA ALA A 210 29.05 7.09 -33.29
C ALA A 210 29.33 8.07 -34.42
N TYR A 211 29.60 9.33 -34.05
CA TYR A 211 30.02 10.36 -34.99
C TYR A 211 31.41 9.91 -35.43
N ASN A 212 31.45 9.06 -36.45
CA ASN A 212 32.59 9.02 -37.33
C ASN A 212 32.72 10.44 -37.86
N ASP A 213 33.85 11.05 -37.56
CA ASP A 213 34.31 12.35 -38.03
C ASP A 213 34.36 12.39 -39.57
N THR A 214 33.21 12.48 -40.23
CA THR A 214 33.13 12.92 -41.62
C THR A 214 32.96 14.43 -41.63
N LYS A 215 34.12 15.07 -41.70
CA LYS A 215 34.30 16.45 -42.18
C LYS A 215 33.44 16.72 -43.41
N VAL A 216 32.74 17.87 -43.36
CA VAL A 216 32.47 18.80 -44.47
C VAL A 216 31.60 18.25 -45.61
N GLU A 217 30.40 18.79 -45.81
CA GLU A 217 30.19 19.85 -46.81
C GLU A 217 28.76 20.42 -46.75
N THR A 218 28.71 21.74 -46.74
CA THR A 218 27.55 22.62 -46.73
C THR A 218 26.71 22.47 -48.00
N GLN A 219 25.40 22.22 -47.90
CA GLN A 219 24.45 22.70 -48.93
C GLN A 219 23.12 23.17 -48.32
N LEU A 220 22.83 24.44 -48.59
CA LEU A 220 21.55 25.10 -48.44
C LEU A 220 20.48 24.42 -49.31
N GLY A 221 19.28 24.22 -48.76
CA GLY A 221 18.16 23.70 -49.54
C GLY A 221 16.82 23.82 -48.81
N SER A 222 16.06 24.85 -49.18
CA SER A 222 14.64 25.08 -48.89
C SER A 222 13.74 23.87 -49.19
N ASN A 223 12.58 23.76 -48.51
CA ASN A 223 11.25 23.81 -49.16
C ASN A 223 10.07 23.55 -48.20
N LEU A 224 9.19 24.55 -48.13
CA LEU A 224 7.82 24.47 -47.64
C LEU A 224 6.97 23.58 -48.56
N ARG A 225 6.24 22.58 -48.02
CA ARG A 225 5.11 21.97 -48.75
C ARG A 225 3.88 21.72 -47.86
N LYS A 226 2.87 22.50 -48.22
CA LYS A 226 1.44 22.49 -47.91
C LYS A 226 0.78 21.26 -48.54
N ARG A 227 -0.01 20.49 -47.78
CA ARG A 227 -0.80 19.33 -48.25
C ARG A 227 -2.01 19.16 -47.33
N GLN A 228 -3.24 18.82 -47.73
CA GLN A 228 -4.03 18.90 -48.96
C GLN A 228 -5.46 18.50 -48.50
N ARG A 229 -6.48 19.28 -48.92
CA ARG A 229 -7.91 18.97 -48.70
C ARG A 229 -8.36 17.75 -49.51
N ARG A 230 -9.22 16.91 -48.92
CA ARG A 230 -10.18 15.96 -49.52
C ARG A 230 -11.29 15.78 -48.47
N GLY A 231 -12.59 16.01 -48.69
CA GLY A 231 -13.37 16.04 -49.91
C GLY A 231 -14.00 14.65 -50.11
N GLU A 232 -15.18 14.41 -49.53
CA GLU A 232 -16.01 13.24 -49.84
C GLU A 232 -17.49 13.64 -49.98
N GLU A 233 -17.99 13.35 -51.18
CA GLU A 233 -19.33 13.49 -51.75
C GLU A 233 -20.29 12.49 -51.07
N LEU A 234 -21.52 12.84 -50.69
CA LEU A 234 -22.71 12.94 -51.54
C LEU A 234 -22.91 11.75 -52.49
N GLU A 235 -23.54 10.68 -51.99
CA GLU A 235 -24.29 9.73 -52.81
C GLU A 235 -25.75 9.65 -52.36
N SER A 236 -26.60 10.25 -53.20
CA SER A 236 -28.04 10.07 -53.30
C SER A 236 -28.37 8.81 -54.09
N LYS A 237 -29.33 7.98 -53.65
CA LYS A 237 -30.13 7.18 -54.59
C LYS A 237 -31.43 6.63 -54.02
N ASP A 238 -32.47 6.86 -54.83
CA ASP A 238 -33.67 6.07 -55.07
C ASP A 238 -34.80 6.01 -54.03
N SER A 239 -35.77 6.88 -54.30
CA SER A 239 -37.17 6.83 -53.91
C SER A 239 -37.98 6.04 -54.95
N PRO A 240 -38.94 5.17 -54.56
CA PRO A 240 -40.13 4.89 -55.34
C PRO A 240 -41.35 5.61 -54.75
N GLU A 241 -42.02 6.37 -55.62
CA GLU A 241 -43.30 7.02 -55.37
C GLU A 241 -44.49 6.04 -55.34
N ALA A 242 -45.57 6.55 -54.76
CA ALA A 242 -46.98 6.26 -55.05
C ALA A 242 -47.65 5.10 -54.29
N GLY A 243 -48.16 5.43 -53.10
CA GLY A 243 -49.23 4.67 -52.46
C GLY A 243 -49.55 5.09 -51.02
N GLY A 244 -50.38 6.12 -50.83
CA GLY A 244 -51.10 6.36 -49.57
C GLY A 244 -50.69 7.60 -48.77
N SER A 245 -51.23 8.77 -49.11
CA SER A 245 -51.04 10.02 -48.34
C SER A 245 -51.69 10.01 -46.94
N SER A 246 -52.42 8.95 -46.57
CA SER A 246 -52.94 8.74 -45.22
C SER A 246 -51.89 8.20 -44.22
N SER A 247 -50.73 7.73 -44.69
CA SER A 247 -49.75 6.97 -43.88
C SER A 247 -48.82 7.86 -43.03
N VAL A 248 -48.50 9.08 -43.46
CA VAL A 248 -47.48 9.91 -42.79
C VAL A 248 -48.00 10.52 -41.48
N VAL A 249 -49.26 10.96 -41.47
CA VAL A 249 -49.90 11.52 -40.26
C VAL A 249 -50.03 10.43 -39.19
N ASP A 250 -50.48 9.23 -39.56
CA ASP A 250 -50.57 8.09 -38.64
C ASP A 250 -49.21 7.69 -38.06
N ARG A 251 -48.14 7.77 -38.85
CA ARG A 251 -46.76 7.56 -38.38
C ARG A 251 -46.32 8.62 -37.38
N LEU A 252 -46.61 9.89 -37.64
CA LEU A 252 -46.28 11.00 -36.74
C LEU A 252 -47.04 10.90 -35.41
N VAL A 253 -48.34 10.60 -35.45
CA VAL A 253 -49.16 10.35 -34.26
C VAL A 253 -48.57 9.19 -33.44
N GLY A 254 -48.16 8.11 -34.10
CA GLY A 254 -47.50 6.98 -33.44
C GLY A 254 -46.14 7.33 -32.81
N ILE A 255 -45.36 8.24 -33.42
CA ILE A 255 -44.09 8.72 -32.85
C ILE A 255 -44.35 9.57 -31.61
N VAL A 256 -45.31 10.51 -31.67
CA VAL A 256 -45.66 11.37 -30.54
C VAL A 256 -46.14 10.53 -29.36
N GLY A 257 -47.03 9.56 -29.60
CA GLY A 257 -47.48 8.66 -28.53
C GLY A 257 -46.36 7.84 -27.89
N ARG A 258 -45.35 7.40 -28.66
CA ARG A 258 -44.16 6.73 -28.11
C ARG A 258 -43.27 7.67 -27.29
N LEU A 259 -43.15 8.92 -27.71
CA LEU A 259 -42.38 9.94 -26.97
C LEU A 259 -43.07 10.29 -25.66
N GLU A 260 -44.40 10.47 -25.65
CA GLU A 260 -45.19 10.71 -24.45
C GLU A 260 -45.08 9.53 -23.47
N ALA A 261 -45.20 8.29 -23.96
CA ALA A 261 -45.02 7.10 -23.13
C ALA A 261 -43.59 7.00 -22.54
N ARG A 262 -42.56 7.36 -23.33
CA ARG A 262 -41.17 7.38 -22.85
C ARG A 262 -40.92 8.48 -21.81
N LEU A 263 -41.52 9.66 -21.99
CA LEU A 263 -41.44 10.75 -21.02
C LEU A 263 -42.10 10.34 -19.69
N ALA A 264 -43.30 9.75 -19.73
CA ALA A 264 -43.97 9.25 -18.54
C ALA A 264 -43.16 8.16 -17.81
N HIS A 265 -42.52 7.26 -18.57
CA HIS A 265 -41.64 6.24 -18.01
C HIS A 265 -40.40 6.85 -17.34
N MET A 266 -39.71 7.78 -18.02
CA MET A 266 -38.56 8.48 -17.46
C MET A 266 -38.91 9.27 -16.20
N GLU A 267 -40.08 9.91 -16.16
CA GLU A 267 -40.54 10.63 -14.97
C GLU A 267 -40.76 9.69 -13.78
N THR A 268 -41.30 8.49 -14.04
CA THR A 268 -41.47 7.45 -13.02
C THR A 268 -40.13 6.94 -12.50
N GLU A 269 -39.16 6.69 -13.39
CA GLU A 269 -37.81 6.29 -12.99
C GLU A 269 -37.09 7.38 -12.18
N LEU A 270 -37.24 8.65 -12.58
CA LEU A 270 -36.65 9.78 -11.87
C LEU A 270 -37.25 9.93 -10.47
N GLN A 271 -38.57 9.77 -10.33
CA GLN A 271 -39.22 9.74 -9.02
C GLN A 271 -38.72 8.58 -8.15
N GLN A 272 -38.52 7.39 -8.74
CA GLN A 272 -37.97 6.24 -8.02
C GLN A 272 -36.53 6.46 -7.56
N VAL A 273 -35.67 7.00 -8.43
CA VAL A 273 -34.27 7.32 -8.08
C VAL A 273 -34.24 8.39 -7.00
N LYS A 274 -35.10 9.40 -7.07
CA LYS A 274 -35.23 10.44 -6.04
C LYS A 274 -35.63 9.83 -4.69
N ALA A 275 -36.61 8.93 -4.66
CA ALA A 275 -37.03 8.26 -3.42
C ALA A 275 -35.88 7.45 -2.80
N ARG A 276 -35.16 6.66 -3.60
CA ARG A 276 -33.98 5.91 -3.13
C ARG A 276 -32.85 6.80 -2.64
N ALA A 277 -32.64 7.95 -3.29
CA ALA A 277 -31.63 8.91 -2.87
C ALA A 277 -31.97 9.51 -1.50
N VAL A 278 -33.24 9.85 -1.25
CA VAL A 278 -33.71 10.35 0.05
C VAL A 278 -33.52 9.29 1.15
N GLU A 279 -33.93 8.05 0.89
CA GLU A 279 -33.73 6.92 1.82
C GLU A 279 -32.25 6.70 2.15
N HIS A 280 -31.35 6.79 1.15
CA HIS A 280 -29.92 6.70 1.38
C HIS A 280 -29.37 7.86 2.20
N THR A 281 -29.86 9.10 2.00
CA THR A 281 -29.43 10.23 2.81
C THR A 281 -29.89 10.12 4.25
N GLU A 282 -31.09 9.59 4.51
CA GLU A 282 -31.59 9.33 5.87
C GLU A 282 -30.76 8.24 6.55
N SER A 283 -30.47 7.13 5.85
CA SER A 283 -29.63 6.05 6.37
C SER A 283 -28.19 6.50 6.67
N LEU A 284 -27.61 7.40 5.85
CA LEU A 284 -26.30 7.98 6.12
C LEU A 284 -26.32 8.90 7.35
N GLN A 285 -27.39 9.66 7.54
CA GLN A 285 -27.55 10.51 8.73
C GLN A 285 -27.66 9.65 10.00
N GLU A 286 -28.44 8.58 10.00
CA GLU A 286 -28.54 7.65 11.13
C GLU A 286 -27.18 7.01 11.48
N LEU A 287 -26.41 6.64 10.46
CA LEU A 287 -25.07 6.06 10.65
C LEU A 287 -24.08 7.10 11.20
N GLN A 288 -24.21 8.36 10.79
CA GLN A 288 -23.43 9.47 11.32
C GLN A 288 -23.78 9.75 12.79
N ASP A 289 -25.07 9.82 13.14
CA ASP A 289 -25.52 10.02 14.52
C ASP A 289 -25.06 8.86 15.43
N ALA A 290 -25.07 7.62 14.93
CA ALA A 290 -24.55 6.45 15.64
C ALA A 290 -23.03 6.50 15.82
N HIS A 291 -22.30 7.00 14.82
CA HIS A 291 -20.85 7.21 14.91
C HIS A 291 -20.49 8.28 15.94
N ASP A 292 -21.19 9.41 15.94
CA ASP A 292 -20.96 10.49 16.88
C ASP A 292 -21.22 10.02 18.32
N LYS A 293 -22.33 9.30 18.54
CA LYS A 293 -22.61 8.68 19.84
C LYS A 293 -21.52 7.69 20.29
N ALA A 294 -21.02 6.85 19.39
CA ALA A 294 -19.96 5.91 19.72
C ALA A 294 -18.63 6.62 20.04
N THR A 295 -18.40 7.79 19.44
CA THR A 295 -17.23 8.63 19.72
C THR A 295 -17.34 9.25 21.11
N ASP A 296 -18.52 9.79 21.46
CA ASP A 296 -18.78 10.31 22.81
C ASP A 296 -18.60 9.22 23.90
N GLU A 297 -19.09 8.00 23.66
CA GLU A 297 -18.90 6.87 24.58
C GLU A 297 -17.42 6.48 24.74
N LEU A 298 -16.60 6.64 23.68
CA LEU A 298 -15.17 6.35 23.71
C LEU A 298 -14.39 7.44 24.46
N ASP A 299 -14.78 8.70 24.32
CA ASP A 299 -14.20 9.82 25.06
C ASP A 299 -14.50 9.69 26.57
N ASP A 300 -15.74 9.31 26.93
CA ASP A 300 -16.12 9.02 28.31
C ASP A 300 -15.30 7.86 28.90
N LEU A 301 -15.11 6.78 28.12
CA LEU A 301 -14.28 5.66 28.55
C LEU A 301 -12.81 6.07 28.68
N SER A 302 -12.29 6.91 27.78
CA SER A 302 -10.93 7.42 27.86
C SER A 302 -10.71 8.22 29.14
N ALA A 303 -11.65 9.11 29.48
CA ALA A 303 -11.60 9.87 30.73
C ALA A 303 -11.60 8.95 31.96
N HIS A 304 -12.43 7.89 31.94
CA HIS A 304 -12.46 6.92 33.03
C HIS A 304 -11.16 6.11 33.18
N VAL A 305 -10.52 5.77 32.06
CA VAL A 305 -9.21 5.08 32.05
C VAL A 305 -8.13 5.99 32.61
N ASP A 306 -8.11 7.27 32.23
CA ASP A 306 -7.15 8.24 32.75
C ASP A 306 -7.27 8.40 34.27
N ASP A 307 -8.50 8.54 34.79
CA ASP A 307 -8.76 8.59 36.23
C ASP A 307 -8.28 7.31 36.95
N TYR A 308 -8.56 6.14 36.36
CA TYR A 308 -8.12 4.86 36.91
C TYR A 308 -6.59 4.74 36.95
N VAL A 309 -5.90 5.19 35.90
CA VAL A 309 -4.44 5.18 35.82
C VAL A 309 -3.83 6.09 36.88
N VAL A 310 -4.39 7.29 37.08
CA VAL A 310 -3.91 8.21 38.13
C VAL A 310 -4.03 7.58 39.52
N ILE A 311 -5.19 7.00 39.84
CA ILE A 311 -5.40 6.31 41.13
C ILE A 311 -4.41 5.16 41.30
N LYS A 312 -4.23 4.33 40.27
CA LYS A 312 -3.28 3.22 40.34
C LYS A 312 -1.84 3.68 40.47
N MET A 313 -1.47 4.77 39.82
CA MET A 313 -0.12 5.32 39.93
C MET A 313 0.17 5.83 41.34
N ASP A 314 -0.79 6.47 41.99
CA ASP A 314 -0.68 6.90 43.39
C ASP A 314 -0.53 5.69 44.33
N ASP A 315 -1.33 4.64 44.15
CA ASP A 315 -1.20 3.39 44.92
C ASP A 315 0.22 2.79 44.80
N TYR A 316 0.77 2.75 43.57
CA TYR A 316 2.13 2.25 43.33
C TYR A 316 3.20 3.16 43.92
N MET A 317 3.00 4.47 43.87
CA MET A 317 3.95 5.44 44.42
C MET A 317 4.02 5.34 45.95
N ASP A 318 2.88 5.18 46.61
CA ASP A 318 2.82 4.94 48.05
C ASP A 318 3.51 3.63 48.43
N PHE A 319 3.28 2.56 47.67
CA PHE A 319 3.97 1.29 47.86
C PHE A 319 5.50 1.42 47.72
N VAL A 320 5.98 2.10 46.67
CA VAL A 320 7.41 2.32 46.44
C VAL A 320 8.01 3.19 47.54
N LYS A 321 7.28 4.20 48.03
CA LYS A 321 7.73 5.07 49.13
C LYS A 321 7.93 4.27 50.41
N VAL A 322 6.97 3.44 50.80
CA VAL A 322 7.09 2.56 51.99
C VAL A 322 8.30 1.63 51.84
N ALA A 323 8.44 0.97 50.69
CA ALA A 323 9.58 0.07 50.43
C ALA A 323 10.94 0.79 50.49
N LEU A 324 11.00 2.05 50.04
CA LEU A 324 12.22 2.86 50.11
C LEU A 324 12.52 3.31 51.55
N GLU A 325 11.49 3.68 52.33
CA GLU A 325 11.62 4.01 53.74
C GLU A 325 12.18 2.83 54.54
N GLU A 326 11.63 1.63 54.35
CA GLU A 326 12.11 0.38 54.96
C GLU A 326 13.58 0.09 54.56
N PHE A 327 13.91 0.23 53.27
CA PHE A 327 15.28 0.01 52.80
C PHE A 327 16.29 1.01 53.40
N VAL A 328 15.90 2.27 53.55
CA VAL A 328 16.76 3.30 54.17
C VAL A 328 16.94 3.03 55.67
N GLU A 329 15.88 2.62 56.36
CA GLU A 329 15.94 2.24 57.78
C GLU A 329 16.90 1.06 57.99
N ASP A 330 16.76 -0.01 57.19
CA ASP A 330 17.67 -1.16 57.21
C ASP A 330 19.14 -0.76 56.97
N LYS A 331 19.38 0.11 55.98
CA LYS A 331 20.73 0.59 55.67
C LYS A 331 21.31 1.49 56.74
N LEU A 332 20.48 2.27 57.44
CA LEU A 332 20.93 3.09 58.57
C LEU A 332 21.36 2.22 59.74
N VAL A 333 20.61 1.17 60.07
CA VAL A 333 20.97 0.19 61.11
C VAL A 333 22.31 -0.48 60.76
N ASP A 334 22.47 -0.95 59.51
CA ASP A 334 23.74 -1.54 59.04
C ASP A 334 24.93 -0.57 59.21
N VAL A 335 24.74 0.71 58.91
CA VAL A 335 25.79 1.73 59.03
C VAL A 335 26.08 2.05 60.49
N GLU A 336 25.05 2.17 61.33
CA GLU A 336 25.18 2.39 62.77
C GLU A 336 26.00 1.27 63.42
N ASP A 337 25.65 0.02 63.13
CA ASP A 337 26.37 -1.16 63.63
C ASP A 337 27.84 -1.14 63.21
N ARG A 338 28.13 -0.80 61.95
CA ARG A 338 29.50 -0.66 61.45
C ARG A 338 30.27 0.47 62.13
N VAL A 339 29.64 1.61 62.41
CA VAL A 339 30.27 2.73 63.12
C VAL A 339 30.54 2.33 64.57
N MET A 340 29.58 1.71 65.24
CA MET A 340 29.71 1.23 66.62
C MET A 340 30.82 0.19 66.76
N ASP A 341 30.94 -0.75 65.82
CA ASP A 341 32.03 -1.73 65.80
C ASP A 341 33.40 -1.06 65.62
N ARG A 342 33.51 -0.07 64.73
CA ARG A 342 34.75 0.72 64.55
C ARG A 342 35.11 1.53 65.79
N VAL A 343 34.14 2.11 66.48
CA VAL A 343 34.38 2.86 67.73
C VAL A 343 34.84 1.92 68.85
N ARG A 344 34.27 0.72 68.96
CA ARG A 344 34.68 -0.29 69.96
C ARG A 344 36.07 -0.86 69.69
N THR A 345 36.43 -1.04 68.42
CA THR A 345 37.73 -1.59 68.01
C THR A 345 38.85 -0.56 67.97
N ALA A 346 38.53 0.74 67.86
CA ALA A 346 39.49 1.83 67.99
C ALA A 346 39.98 1.93 69.44
N THR A 347 41.02 1.15 69.76
CA THR A 347 41.76 1.26 71.02
C THR A 347 42.35 2.67 71.12
N ILE A 348 41.76 3.54 71.93
CA ILE A 348 42.27 4.88 72.18
C ILE A 348 43.54 4.73 73.03
N SER A 349 44.70 4.64 72.37
CA SER A 349 45.99 4.77 73.05
C SER A 349 46.20 6.24 73.39
N LEU A 350 45.84 6.62 74.62
CA LEU A 350 46.15 7.93 75.18
C LEU A 350 47.61 7.89 75.65
N SER A 351 48.54 8.32 74.79
CA SER A 351 49.91 8.60 75.20
C SER A 351 49.93 9.95 75.92
N LEU A 352 50.11 9.94 77.24
CA LEU A 352 50.50 11.15 77.96
C LEU A 352 51.98 11.39 77.69
N ASP A 353 52.30 12.43 76.90
CA ASP A 353 53.65 13.00 76.86
C ASP A 353 53.82 13.87 78.12
N GLU A 354 54.89 13.59 78.87
CA GLU A 354 55.28 14.23 80.13
C GLU A 354 56.09 15.52 79.92
#